data_AF-A0A0X3ASL7-F1
#
_entry.id   AF-A0A0X3ASL7-F1
#
_cell.length_a   1.000
_cell.length_b   1.000
_cell.length_c   1.000
_cell.angle_alpha   90.00
_cell.angle_beta   90.00
_cell.angle_gamma   90.00
#
_symmetry.space_group_name_H-M   'P 1'
#
loop_
_entity.id
_entity.type
_entity.pdbx_description
1 polymer ?
#
loop_
_entity_poly.entity_id
_entity_poly.type
_entity_poly.pdbx_seq_one_letter_code
_entity_poly.pdbx_strand_id
1 'polypeptide(L)'
;MSIIVDKKLILNDIMNHLGVKKKSDFAKFLGIAPTTLSSWYARNTFDKDLIYSKCEFLNPNWLLTGKGEMLKEPESPKYREVKEVDPNYMEVPLIGIKAQAGYLNEYNDATFVEELPTVKVQVDRTFHGKYRCFEVSGDSMNDGSFRSICEGDVILGREVKKELWYYKLHFNQWFFVINHVNGLLIKQIVAHNIEEGTITCHSLNPNYGEDFTLNLNEVRELYNVIKITERILRF
;
A
#
# COMPACT_ATOMS: atom_id res chain seq x y z
N MET A 1 -5.61 -23.38 33.54
CA MET A 1 -6.00 -24.53 32.69
C MET A 1 -5.39 -24.29 31.32
N SER A 2 -4.27 -24.95 31.01
CA SER A 2 -3.53 -24.70 29.76
C SER A 2 -4.33 -25.27 28.58
N ILE A 3 -4.86 -24.40 27.73
CA ILE A 3 -5.51 -24.80 26.49
C ILE A 3 -4.42 -25.41 25.60
N ILE A 4 -4.48 -26.72 25.36
CA ILE A 4 -3.55 -27.41 24.47
C ILE A 4 -3.90 -26.98 23.05
N VAL A 5 -3.00 -26.25 22.41
CA VAL A 5 -3.14 -25.83 21.01
C VAL A 5 -3.06 -27.07 20.11
N ASP A 6 -4.05 -27.26 19.23
CA ASP A 6 -4.02 -28.32 18.22
C ASP A 6 -3.15 -27.86 17.05
N LYS A 7 -1.89 -28.30 17.08
CA LYS A 7 -0.89 -27.95 16.08
C LYS A 7 -1.10 -28.70 14.77
N LYS A 8 -1.93 -29.77 14.74
CA LYS A 8 -2.28 -30.44 13.49
C LYS A 8 -3.21 -29.57 12.65
N LEU A 9 -4.14 -28.86 13.29
CA LEU A 9 -5.01 -27.90 12.62
C LEU A 9 -4.18 -26.77 12.00
N ILE A 10 -3.25 -26.19 12.76
CA ILE A 10 -2.31 -25.17 12.25
C ILE A 10 -1.56 -25.65 10.99
N LEU A 11 -1.01 -26.87 11.00
CA LEU A 11 -0.31 -27.42 9.84
C LEU A 11 -1.23 -27.63 8.63
N ASN A 12 -2.49 -28.03 8.86
CA ASN A 12 -3.48 -28.18 7.79
C ASN A 12 -3.89 -26.83 7.20
N ASP A 13 -4.07 -25.81 8.05
CA ASP A 13 -4.43 -24.45 7.61
C ASP A 13 -3.32 -23.84 6.74
N ILE A 14 -2.06 -24.03 7.14
CA ILE A 14 -0.89 -23.65 6.34
C ILE A 14 -0.89 -24.37 4.98
N MET A 15 -1.13 -25.68 4.97
CA MET A 15 -1.21 -26.46 3.72
C MET A 15 -2.32 -25.98 2.80
N ASN A 16 -3.51 -25.68 3.36
CA ASN A 16 -4.64 -25.17 2.61
C ASN A 16 -4.34 -23.80 1.99
N HIS A 17 -3.74 -22.89 2.77
CA HIS A 17 -3.35 -21.56 2.29
C HIS A 17 -2.30 -21.64 1.16
N LEU A 18 -1.31 -22.53 1.30
CA LEU A 18 -0.30 -22.77 0.27
C LEU A 18 -0.84 -23.55 -0.95
N GLY A 19 -2.10 -24.00 -0.93
CA GLY A 19 -2.68 -24.83 -1.97
C GLY A 19 -2.09 -26.25 -2.07
N VAL A 20 -1.38 -26.70 -1.04
CA VAL A 20 -0.67 -27.99 -1.03
C VAL A 20 -1.58 -29.09 -0.52
N LYS A 21 -2.01 -29.99 -1.42
CA LYS A 21 -2.95 -31.08 -1.08
C LYS A 21 -2.29 -32.31 -0.43
N LYS A 22 -1.00 -32.56 -0.71
CA LYS A 22 -0.29 -33.77 -0.23
C LYS A 22 0.76 -33.41 0.81
N LYS A 23 0.78 -34.14 1.93
CA LYS A 23 1.77 -33.95 3.01
C LYS A 23 3.21 -34.17 2.54
N SER A 24 3.44 -35.06 1.58
CA SER A 24 4.76 -35.26 0.98
C SER A 24 5.31 -34.00 0.32
N ASP A 25 4.44 -33.21 -0.31
CA ASP A 25 4.83 -32.01 -1.04
C ASP A 25 5.03 -30.84 -0.06
N PHE A 26 4.24 -30.81 1.02
CA PHE A 26 4.47 -29.87 2.12
C PHE A 26 5.80 -30.14 2.85
N ALA A 27 6.17 -31.42 3.07
CA ALA A 27 7.47 -31.78 3.64
C ALA A 27 8.64 -31.30 2.76
N LYS A 28 8.51 -31.48 1.44
CA LYS A 28 9.50 -30.97 0.47
C LYS A 28 9.61 -29.45 0.51
N PHE A 29 8.48 -28.74 0.57
CA PHE A 29 8.45 -27.27 0.69
C PHE A 29 9.20 -26.79 1.94
N LEU A 30 8.98 -27.44 3.08
CA LEU A 30 9.67 -27.14 4.33
C LEU A 30 11.14 -27.59 4.35
N GLY A 31 11.59 -28.37 3.36
CA GLY A 31 12.94 -28.93 3.32
C GLY A 31 13.19 -30.03 4.35
N ILE A 32 12.15 -30.76 4.77
CA ILE A 32 12.24 -31.85 5.76
C ILE A 32 11.88 -33.21 5.16
N ALA A 33 12.35 -34.29 5.78
CA ALA A 33 11.94 -35.64 5.42
C ALA A 33 10.43 -35.85 5.69
N PRO A 34 9.69 -36.58 4.82
CA PRO A 34 8.28 -36.90 5.04
C PRO A 34 8.00 -37.63 6.36
N THR A 35 8.97 -38.40 6.85
CA THR A 35 8.94 -39.08 8.16
C THR A 35 8.94 -38.07 9.31
N THR A 36 9.70 -36.98 9.21
CA THR A 36 9.71 -35.88 10.18
C THR A 36 8.35 -35.21 10.26
N LEU A 37 7.75 -34.87 9.12
CA LEU A 37 6.40 -34.29 9.09
C LEU A 37 5.35 -35.26 9.66
N SER A 38 5.47 -36.55 9.38
CA SER A 38 4.57 -37.58 9.93
C SER A 38 4.67 -37.65 11.47
N SER A 39 5.89 -37.55 12.01
CA SER A 39 6.14 -37.47 13.47
C SER A 39 5.53 -36.22 14.09
N TRP A 40 5.59 -35.07 13.40
CA TRP A 40 4.95 -33.82 13.83
C TRP A 40 3.43 -33.97 13.99
N TYR A 41 2.75 -34.55 12.99
CA TYR A 41 1.32 -34.86 13.08
C TYR A 41 0.99 -35.89 14.17
N ALA A 42 1.84 -36.89 14.39
CA ALA A 42 1.61 -37.90 15.43
C ALA A 42 1.73 -37.30 16.85
N ARG A 43 2.76 -36.49 17.07
CA ARG A 43 3.13 -35.94 18.38
C ARG A 43 2.51 -34.58 18.70
N ASN A 44 1.67 -34.05 17.80
CA ASN A 44 1.08 -32.71 17.91
C ASN A 44 2.16 -31.64 18.17
N THR A 45 3.19 -31.65 17.33
CA THR A 45 4.35 -30.74 17.43
C THR A 45 4.77 -30.26 16.05
N PHE A 46 5.50 -29.16 15.98
CA PHE A 46 6.23 -28.71 14.80
C PHE A 46 7.37 -27.80 15.26
N ASP A 47 8.35 -27.63 14.37
CA ASP A 47 9.41 -26.65 14.56
C ASP A 47 8.90 -25.26 14.15
N LYS A 48 8.74 -24.38 15.15
CA LYS A 48 8.15 -23.05 14.96
C LYS A 48 9.06 -22.14 14.14
N ASP A 49 10.37 -22.24 14.36
CA ASP A 49 11.36 -21.39 13.70
C ASP A 49 11.50 -21.79 12.24
N LEU A 50 11.45 -23.10 11.96
CA LEU A 50 11.42 -23.62 10.59
C LEU A 50 10.14 -23.20 9.86
N ILE A 51 8.96 -23.33 10.49
CA ILE A 51 7.71 -22.90 9.86
C ILE A 51 7.73 -21.39 9.61
N TYR A 52 8.16 -20.59 10.57
CA TYR A 52 8.19 -19.13 10.43
C TYR A 52 9.19 -18.67 9.36
N SER A 53 10.37 -19.31 9.27
CA SER A 53 11.37 -18.98 8.23
C SER A 53 10.95 -19.41 6.81
N LYS A 54 10.09 -20.42 6.66
CA LYS A 54 9.53 -20.82 5.35
C LYS A 54 8.23 -20.12 5.00
N CYS A 55 7.50 -19.63 6.00
CA CYS A 55 6.18 -19.03 5.86
C CYS A 55 6.15 -17.67 6.58
N GLU A 56 6.97 -16.72 6.13
CA GLU A 56 7.12 -15.41 6.77
C GLU A 56 5.81 -14.58 6.78
N PHE A 57 4.83 -14.93 5.93
CA PHE A 57 3.51 -14.32 5.89
C PHE A 57 2.60 -14.69 7.08
N LEU A 58 2.98 -15.66 7.92
CA LEU A 58 2.17 -16.10 9.06
C LEU A 58 2.28 -15.16 10.25
N ASN A 59 1.14 -14.93 10.91
CA ASN A 59 1.11 -14.19 12.17
C ASN A 59 1.79 -15.02 13.28
N PRO A 60 2.85 -14.51 13.95
CA PRO A 60 3.55 -15.24 15.00
C PRO A 60 2.65 -15.64 16.17
N ASN A 61 1.70 -14.78 16.54
CA ASN A 61 0.78 -15.04 17.65
C ASN A 61 -0.19 -16.17 17.31
N TRP A 62 -0.73 -16.18 16.08
CA TRP A 62 -1.56 -17.28 15.60
C TRP A 62 -0.77 -18.60 15.54
N LEU A 63 0.47 -18.58 15.02
CA LEU A 63 1.31 -19.78 14.94
C LEU A 63 1.59 -20.38 16.33
N LEU A 64 1.71 -19.55 17.36
CA LEU A 64 1.99 -19.98 18.73
C LEU A 64 0.74 -20.43 19.50
N THR A 65 -0.40 -19.78 19.26
CA THR A 65 -1.59 -19.89 20.11
C THR A 65 -2.80 -20.52 19.41
N GLY A 66 -2.79 -20.59 18.07
CA GLY A 66 -3.93 -20.98 17.24
C GLY A 66 -5.10 -20.00 17.28
N LYS A 67 -4.92 -18.79 17.82
CA LYS A 67 -5.98 -17.78 17.97
C LYS A 67 -5.69 -16.55 17.13
N GLY A 68 -6.75 -15.93 16.60
CA GLY A 68 -6.66 -14.73 15.75
C GLY A 68 -6.49 -15.05 14.27
N GLU A 69 -6.07 -14.05 13.50
CA GLU A 69 -5.85 -14.18 12.06
C GLU A 69 -4.56 -14.97 11.75
N MET A 70 -4.67 -15.90 10.81
CA MET A 70 -3.56 -16.77 10.40
C MET A 70 -2.43 -16.00 9.72
N LEU A 71 -2.81 -15.05 8.87
CA LEU A 71 -1.89 -14.23 8.11
C LEU A 71 -1.51 -13.01 8.94
N LYS A 72 -0.29 -12.53 8.78
CA LYS A 72 0.04 -11.17 9.20
C LYS A 72 -0.97 -10.25 8.52
N GLU A 73 -1.57 -9.36 9.30
CA GLU A 73 -2.15 -8.18 8.69
C GLU A 73 -1.03 -7.54 7.85
N PRO A 74 -1.30 -7.10 6.61
CA PRO A 74 -0.34 -6.29 5.90
C PRO A 74 0.04 -5.18 6.87
N GLU A 75 1.33 -5.08 7.22
CA GLU A 75 1.77 -4.00 8.09
C GLU A 75 1.25 -2.72 7.46
N SER A 76 0.27 -2.09 8.12
CA SER A 76 -0.13 -0.73 7.74
C SER A 76 1.18 0.05 7.72
N PRO A 77 1.58 0.62 6.56
CA PRO A 77 2.89 1.23 6.42
C PRO A 77 3.03 2.23 7.56
N LYS A 78 4.07 2.08 8.39
CA LYS A 78 4.37 3.02 9.47
C LYS A 78 4.51 4.39 8.83
N TYR A 79 3.46 5.18 8.89
CA TYR A 79 3.44 6.53 8.38
C TYR A 79 3.95 7.43 9.49
N ARG A 80 4.77 8.43 9.14
CA ARG A 80 4.96 9.56 10.02
C ARG A 80 3.59 10.20 10.19
N GLU A 81 3.00 10.02 11.37
CA GLU A 81 1.86 10.84 11.77
C GLU A 81 2.28 12.30 11.64
N VAL A 82 1.43 13.05 10.95
CA VAL A 82 1.60 14.49 10.80
C VAL A 82 1.74 15.08 12.20
N LYS A 83 2.90 15.64 12.52
CA LYS A 83 3.10 16.36 13.78
C LYS A 83 2.53 17.75 13.59
N GLU A 84 1.56 18.10 14.44
CA GLU A 84 1.03 19.45 14.54
C GLU A 84 2.13 20.33 15.19
N VAL A 85 2.82 21.15 14.39
CA VAL A 85 3.93 22.00 14.86
C VAL A 85 3.42 23.38 15.32
N ASP A 86 2.28 23.80 14.76
CA ASP A 86 1.53 25.04 15.01
C ASP A 86 0.07 24.72 14.64
N PRO A 87 -0.97 25.22 15.34
CA PRO A 87 -2.37 24.95 14.98
C PRO A 87 -2.73 25.26 13.51
N ASN A 88 -1.91 26.06 12.80
CA ASN A 88 -2.12 26.39 11.40
C ASN A 88 -1.18 25.66 10.42
N TYR A 89 -0.26 24.81 10.88
CA TYR A 89 0.73 24.16 10.00
C TYR A 89 0.92 22.67 10.33
N MET A 90 1.01 21.89 9.26
CA MET A 90 1.33 20.46 9.30
C MET A 90 2.68 20.18 8.65
N GLU A 91 3.50 19.32 9.25
CA GLU A 91 4.67 18.75 8.58
C GLU A 91 4.27 17.48 7.83
N VAL A 92 4.39 17.52 6.49
CA VAL A 92 3.96 16.42 5.61
C VAL A 92 5.16 15.85 4.88
N PRO A 93 5.35 14.51 4.87
CA PRO A 93 6.40 13.88 4.07
C PRO A 93 6.27 14.22 2.59
N LEU A 94 7.40 14.56 1.95
CA LEU A 94 7.51 14.90 0.54
C LEU A 94 8.20 13.77 -0.22
N ILE A 95 7.53 13.26 -1.26
CA ILE A 95 8.15 12.42 -2.28
C ILE A 95 8.64 13.32 -3.42
N GLY A 96 9.93 13.61 -3.43
CA GLY A 96 10.59 14.29 -4.55
C GLY A 96 10.78 13.37 -5.76
N ILE A 97 11.03 13.92 -6.94
CA ILE A 97 11.13 13.18 -8.22
C ILE A 97 12.15 12.02 -8.11
N LYS A 98 13.32 12.28 -7.52
CA LYS A 98 14.39 11.27 -7.35
C LYS A 98 13.99 10.12 -6.42
N ALA A 99 13.14 10.40 -5.43
CA ALA A 99 12.67 9.42 -4.48
C ALA A 99 11.54 8.55 -5.05
N GLN A 100 10.89 8.93 -6.16
CA GLN A 100 9.79 8.16 -6.76
C GLN A 100 10.25 6.78 -7.24
N ALA A 101 11.49 6.63 -7.74
CA ALA A 101 12.04 5.33 -8.12
C ALA A 101 12.27 4.40 -6.91
N GLY A 102 12.79 4.95 -5.79
CA GLY A 102 12.94 4.20 -4.54
C GLY A 102 11.59 3.86 -3.90
N TYR A 103 10.64 4.79 -3.98
CA TYR A 103 9.26 4.62 -3.50
C TYR A 103 8.52 3.45 -4.19
N LEU A 104 8.89 3.13 -5.43
CA LEU A 104 8.36 1.98 -6.17
C LEU A 104 8.94 0.63 -5.71
N ASN A 105 10.06 0.60 -4.97
CA ASN A 105 10.73 -0.66 -4.61
C ASN A 105 10.77 -0.88 -3.09
N GLU A 106 10.82 0.19 -2.29
CA GLU A 106 11.08 0.16 -0.84
C GLU A 106 9.86 0.60 -0.01
N TYR A 107 8.67 0.60 -0.62
CA TYR A 107 7.40 1.06 -0.03
C TYR A 107 7.06 0.46 1.35
N ASN A 108 7.64 -0.71 1.67
CA ASN A 108 7.42 -1.42 2.93
C ASN A 108 8.57 -1.28 3.95
N ASP A 109 9.65 -0.57 3.63
CA ASP A 109 10.69 -0.31 4.61
C ASP A 109 10.33 0.94 5.43
N ALA A 110 9.99 0.73 6.69
CA ALA A 110 9.66 1.81 7.62
C ALA A 110 10.79 2.84 7.75
N THR A 111 12.05 2.46 7.46
CA THR A 111 13.20 3.37 7.52
C THR A 111 13.18 4.41 6.40
N PHE A 112 12.78 4.05 5.17
CA PHE A 112 12.73 4.98 4.04
C PHE A 112 11.75 6.14 4.28
N VAL A 113 10.58 5.83 4.88
CA VAL A 113 9.56 6.85 5.17
C VAL A 113 10.02 7.84 6.24
N GLU A 114 10.88 7.41 7.18
CA GLU A 114 11.44 8.29 8.22
C GLU A 114 12.47 9.28 7.69
N GLU A 115 13.18 8.91 6.61
CA GLU A 115 14.22 9.74 5.97
C GLU A 115 13.65 10.74 4.95
N LEU A 116 12.38 10.61 4.56
CA LEU A 116 11.77 11.54 3.61
C LEU A 116 11.79 12.98 4.19
N PRO A 117 12.18 13.98 3.37
CA PRO A 117 12.06 15.37 3.76
C PRO A 117 10.60 15.71 4.01
N THR A 118 10.35 16.70 4.87
CA THR A 118 9.00 17.17 5.18
C THR A 118 8.82 18.60 4.71
N VAL A 119 7.61 18.92 4.24
CA VAL A 119 7.20 20.28 3.88
C VAL A 119 6.18 20.78 4.89
N LYS A 120 6.30 22.05 5.27
CA LYS A 120 5.30 22.72 6.13
C LYS A 120 4.13 23.19 5.27
N VAL A 121 2.98 22.58 5.46
CA VAL A 121 1.76 22.95 4.73
C VAL A 121 0.83 23.70 5.66
N GLN A 122 0.41 24.90 5.25
CA GLN A 122 -0.61 25.64 6.00
C GLN A 122 -1.94 24.89 5.95
N VAL A 123 -2.64 24.77 7.07
CA VAL A 123 -3.92 24.07 7.20
C VAL A 123 -4.94 24.96 7.88
N ASP A 124 -6.18 24.85 7.40
CA ASP A 124 -7.29 25.65 7.89
C ASP A 124 -8.09 24.89 8.96
N ARG A 125 -7.79 23.59 9.16
CA ARG A 125 -8.52 22.62 10.01
C ARG A 125 -7.60 21.45 10.39
N THR A 126 -7.94 20.75 11.48
CA THR A 126 -7.33 19.47 11.86
C THR A 126 -7.72 18.37 10.87
N PHE A 127 -6.72 17.83 10.17
CA PHE A 127 -6.92 16.82 9.16
C PHE A 127 -6.71 15.41 9.73
N HIS A 128 -7.74 14.57 9.63
CA HIS A 128 -7.67 13.16 10.04
C HIS A 128 -7.33 12.28 8.82
N GLY A 129 -6.31 11.44 8.95
CA GLY A 129 -5.87 10.49 7.93
C GLY A 129 -4.43 10.71 7.49
N LYS A 130 -4.00 9.94 6.49
CA LYS A 130 -2.63 9.97 5.98
C LYS A 130 -2.52 10.97 4.83
N TYR A 131 -1.51 11.83 4.91
CA TYR A 131 -1.22 12.88 3.93
C TYR A 131 0.19 12.70 3.39
N ARG A 132 0.38 13.12 2.14
CA ARG A 132 1.68 13.09 1.49
C ARG A 132 1.79 14.22 0.48
N CYS A 133 2.95 14.85 0.42
CA CYS A 133 3.29 15.80 -0.62
C CYS A 133 4.03 15.07 -1.75
N PHE A 134 3.78 15.47 -2.99
CA PHE A 134 4.42 14.90 -4.18
C PHE A 134 4.95 16.03 -5.04
N GLU A 135 6.22 15.95 -5.41
CA GLU A 135 6.79 16.79 -6.47
C GLU A 135 6.34 16.23 -7.82
N VAL A 136 5.72 17.07 -8.64
CA VAL A 136 5.14 16.68 -9.92
C VAL A 136 6.25 16.51 -10.96
N SER A 137 6.28 15.35 -11.61
CA SER A 137 7.13 15.10 -12.78
C SER A 137 6.28 14.96 -14.04
N GLY A 138 6.74 15.59 -15.12
CA GLY A 138 6.04 15.60 -16.41
C GLY A 138 4.83 16.55 -16.46
N ASP A 139 4.19 16.60 -17.62
CA ASP A 139 3.18 17.60 -17.98
C ASP A 139 1.81 16.99 -18.34
N SER A 140 1.58 15.71 -17.97
CA SER A 140 0.33 15.00 -18.32
C SER A 140 -0.96 15.62 -17.79
N MET A 141 -0.86 16.48 -16.76
CA MET A 141 -1.99 17.20 -16.18
C MET A 141 -1.94 18.70 -16.45
N ASN A 142 -1.16 19.13 -17.44
CA ASN A 142 -1.05 20.51 -17.86
C ASN A 142 -1.74 20.74 -19.21
N ASP A 143 -2.92 21.33 -19.20
CA ASP A 143 -3.67 21.77 -20.39
C ASP A 143 -3.63 23.30 -20.58
N GLY A 144 -2.78 23.99 -19.82
CA GLY A 144 -2.73 25.46 -19.75
C GLY A 144 -3.91 26.11 -19.01
N SER A 145 -4.84 25.35 -18.42
CA SER A 145 -5.95 25.90 -17.66
C SER A 145 -5.57 26.26 -16.22
N PHE A 146 -6.45 26.97 -15.53
CA PHE A 146 -6.28 27.27 -14.10
C PHE A 146 -6.26 26.01 -13.21
N ARG A 147 -6.73 24.87 -13.73
CA ARG A 147 -6.73 23.58 -13.04
C ARG A 147 -5.48 22.76 -13.33
N SER A 148 -4.60 23.21 -14.23
CA SER A 148 -3.36 22.51 -14.56
C SER A 148 -2.56 22.17 -13.30
N ILE A 149 -2.02 20.96 -13.27
CA ILE A 149 -0.93 20.57 -12.38
C ILE A 149 0.32 20.50 -13.27
N CYS A 150 1.27 21.38 -13.00
CA CYS A 150 2.46 21.61 -13.80
C CYS A 150 3.67 20.87 -13.22
N GLU A 151 4.62 20.52 -14.09
CA GLU A 151 5.90 19.96 -13.66
C GLU A 151 6.59 20.88 -12.64
N GLY A 152 7.10 20.29 -11.55
CA GLY A 152 7.75 21.00 -10.45
C GLY A 152 6.78 21.62 -9.44
N ASP A 153 5.47 21.53 -9.64
CA ASP A 153 4.53 21.81 -8.55
C ASP A 153 4.74 20.81 -7.40
N VAL A 154 4.45 21.24 -6.18
CA VAL A 154 4.29 20.34 -5.04
C VAL A 154 2.81 20.28 -4.69
N ILE A 155 2.24 19.08 -4.68
CA ILE A 155 0.82 18.84 -4.41
C ILE A 155 0.62 18.07 -3.12
N LEU A 156 -0.40 18.46 -2.34
CA LEU A 156 -0.86 17.73 -1.15
C LEU A 156 -1.92 16.72 -1.53
N GLY A 157 -1.66 15.44 -1.28
CA GLY A 157 -2.62 14.35 -1.40
C GLY A 157 -3.11 13.86 -0.04
N ARG A 158 -4.39 13.51 0.05
CA ARG A 158 -4.96 12.73 1.16
C ARG A 158 -5.25 11.32 0.72
N GLU A 159 -4.82 10.35 1.53
CA GLU A 159 -5.01 8.94 1.22
C GLU A 159 -6.50 8.57 1.18
N VAL A 160 -6.88 7.89 0.11
CA VAL A 160 -8.10 7.10 0.04
C VAL A 160 -7.74 5.70 0.50
N LYS A 161 -8.19 5.31 1.69
CA LYS A 161 -7.88 3.99 2.25
C LYS A 161 -8.34 2.85 1.33
N LYS A 162 -7.58 1.77 1.28
CA LYS A 162 -7.85 0.62 0.41
C LYS A 162 -9.23 0.02 0.63
N GLU A 163 -9.66 -0.06 1.88
CA GLU A 163 -11.00 -0.57 2.23
C GLU A 163 -12.14 0.20 1.54
N LEU A 164 -11.91 1.48 1.21
CA LEU A 164 -12.89 2.33 0.54
C LEU A 164 -12.93 2.12 -0.98
N TRP A 165 -11.93 1.44 -1.57
CA TRP A 165 -11.86 1.21 -3.01
C TRP A 165 -12.90 0.17 -3.47
N TYR A 166 -13.40 -0.67 -2.56
CA TYR A 166 -14.50 -1.60 -2.83
C TYR A 166 -15.87 -0.93 -2.93
N TYR A 167 -15.94 0.40 -2.71
CA TYR A 167 -17.15 1.20 -2.83
C TYR A 167 -16.98 2.24 -3.93
N LYS A 168 -18.09 2.89 -4.33
CA LYS A 168 -18.03 3.91 -5.37
C LYS A 168 -17.19 5.11 -4.92
N LEU A 169 -15.97 5.20 -5.46
CA LEU A 169 -15.09 6.34 -5.26
C LEU A 169 -15.76 7.67 -5.64
N HIS A 170 -15.54 8.69 -4.81
CA HIS A 170 -15.93 10.06 -5.11
C HIS A 170 -14.84 10.74 -5.95
N PHE A 171 -14.89 10.61 -7.28
CA PHE A 171 -13.81 11.09 -8.16
C PHE A 171 -14.11 12.38 -8.94
N ASN A 172 -15.37 12.80 -9.07
CA ASN A 172 -15.76 13.93 -9.93
C ASN A 172 -15.19 15.30 -9.50
N GLN A 173 -14.70 15.42 -8.27
CA GLN A 173 -14.21 16.68 -7.69
C GLN A 173 -12.69 16.75 -7.54
N TRP A 174 -11.99 15.66 -7.90
CA TRP A 174 -10.59 15.50 -7.52
C TRP A 174 -9.74 14.99 -8.67
N PHE A 175 -8.50 15.46 -8.72
CA PHE A 175 -7.42 14.72 -9.35
C PHE A 175 -6.84 13.73 -8.35
N PHE A 176 -6.14 12.73 -8.85
CA PHE A 176 -5.61 11.65 -8.05
C PHE A 176 -4.12 11.46 -8.30
N VAL A 177 -3.37 11.26 -7.22
CA VAL A 177 -2.06 10.62 -7.27
C VAL A 177 -2.29 9.13 -7.12
N ILE A 178 -1.81 8.36 -8.09
CA ILE A 178 -1.95 6.91 -8.18
C ILE A 178 -0.54 6.32 -8.07
N ASN A 179 -0.25 5.70 -6.93
CA ASN A 179 1.00 4.96 -6.74
C ASN A 179 0.82 3.56 -7.32
N HIS A 180 1.14 3.40 -8.61
CA HIS A 180 1.02 2.15 -9.34
C HIS A 180 2.34 1.36 -9.27
N VAL A 181 2.30 0.04 -9.39
CA VAL A 181 3.52 -0.82 -9.40
C VAL A 181 4.57 -0.39 -10.44
N ASN A 182 4.15 0.26 -11.53
CA ASN A 182 5.03 0.72 -12.61
C ASN A 182 5.44 2.20 -12.50
N GLY A 183 4.91 2.96 -11.54
CA GLY A 183 5.18 4.39 -11.48
C GLY A 183 4.15 5.18 -10.69
N LEU A 184 4.55 6.38 -10.27
CA LEU A 184 3.62 7.37 -9.74
C LEU A 184 2.95 8.10 -10.91
N LEU A 185 1.62 8.16 -10.88
CA LEU A 185 0.83 8.86 -11.90
C LEU A 185 -0.02 9.94 -11.24
N ILE A 186 -0.23 11.04 -11.96
CA ILE A 186 -1.25 12.03 -11.60
C ILE A 186 -2.25 12.07 -12.74
N LYS A 187 -3.52 11.79 -12.42
CA LYS A 187 -4.60 11.64 -13.40
C LYS A 187 -5.93 12.14 -12.83
N GLN A 188 -6.86 12.45 -13.71
CA GLN A 188 -8.28 12.48 -13.36
C GLN A 188 -8.83 11.07 -13.44
N ILE A 189 -9.63 10.63 -12.46
CA ILE A 189 -10.41 9.40 -12.59
C ILE A 189 -11.77 9.79 -13.17
N VAL A 190 -12.17 9.14 -14.26
CA VAL A 190 -13.43 9.42 -14.99
C VAL A 190 -14.44 8.28 -14.87
N ALA A 191 -13.98 7.07 -14.57
CA ALA A 191 -14.84 5.94 -14.25
C ALA A 191 -14.21 5.03 -13.18
N HIS A 192 -15.06 4.31 -12.47
CA HIS A 192 -14.66 3.31 -11.48
C HIS A 192 -15.65 2.15 -11.56
N ASN A 193 -15.15 0.97 -11.89
CA ASN A 193 -15.88 -0.29 -11.93
C ASN A 193 -15.49 -1.13 -10.70
N ILE A 194 -16.45 -1.31 -9.80
CA ILE A 194 -16.26 -2.00 -8.52
C ILE A 194 -16.12 -3.51 -8.73
N GLU A 195 -16.91 -4.08 -9.65
CA GLU A 195 -16.95 -5.53 -9.90
C GLU A 195 -15.63 -6.01 -10.49
N GLU A 196 -15.08 -5.25 -11.43
CA GLU A 196 -13.78 -5.54 -12.05
C GLU A 196 -12.59 -5.02 -11.23
N GLY A 197 -12.83 -4.18 -10.22
CA GLY A 197 -11.78 -3.53 -9.43
C GLY A 197 -10.88 -2.62 -10.27
N THR A 198 -11.46 -1.82 -11.17
CA THR A 198 -10.71 -0.99 -12.12
C THR A 198 -11.13 0.47 -12.11
N ILE A 199 -10.18 1.36 -12.38
CA ILE A 199 -10.41 2.80 -12.59
C ILE A 199 -10.00 3.21 -14.00
N THR A 200 -10.78 4.08 -14.62
CA THR A 200 -10.44 4.70 -15.91
C THR A 200 -9.88 6.08 -15.65
N CYS A 201 -8.66 6.32 -16.15
CA CYS A 201 -7.85 7.47 -15.90
C CYS A 201 -7.73 8.33 -17.16
N HIS A 202 -7.85 9.63 -16.98
CA HIS A 202 -7.74 10.67 -18.00
C HIS A 202 -6.56 11.59 -17.69
N SER A 203 -5.77 11.90 -18.72
CA SER A 203 -4.74 12.94 -18.68
C SER A 203 -5.36 14.24 -19.16
N LEU A 204 -5.23 15.31 -18.38
CA LEU A 204 -5.78 16.61 -18.78
C LEU A 204 -5.07 17.17 -20.01
N ASN A 205 -3.77 16.90 -20.17
CA ASN A 205 -3.00 17.27 -21.34
C ASN A 205 -3.38 16.40 -22.56
N PRO A 206 -3.97 16.97 -23.64
CA PRO A 206 -4.46 16.20 -24.79
C PRO A 206 -3.37 15.42 -25.54
N ASN A 207 -2.09 15.80 -25.38
CA ASN A 207 -0.98 15.12 -26.05
C ASN A 207 -0.68 13.73 -25.48
N TYR A 208 -1.27 13.36 -24.34
CA TYR A 208 -1.06 12.08 -23.67
C TYR A 208 -2.03 10.97 -24.12
N GLY A 209 -2.87 11.25 -25.11
CA GLY A 209 -3.73 10.26 -25.75
C GLY A 209 -5.06 10.03 -25.03
N GLU A 210 -5.66 8.88 -25.33
CA GLU A 210 -6.98 8.50 -24.84
C GLU A 210 -6.95 8.01 -23.38
N ASP A 211 -8.14 7.91 -22.79
CA ASP A 211 -8.34 7.35 -21.46
C ASP A 211 -7.85 5.90 -21.40
N PHE A 212 -7.27 5.53 -20.27
CA PHE A 212 -6.75 4.18 -20.04
C PHE A 212 -7.24 3.62 -18.70
N THR A 213 -7.31 2.30 -18.60
CA THR A 213 -7.83 1.61 -17.41
C THR A 213 -6.69 1.00 -16.61
N LEU A 214 -6.73 1.17 -15.29
CA LEU A 214 -5.81 0.56 -14.33
C LEU A 214 -6.55 -0.42 -13.42
N ASN A 215 -5.89 -1.52 -13.08
CA ASN A 215 -6.37 -2.45 -12.08
C ASN A 215 -5.98 -1.96 -10.68
N LEU A 216 -6.95 -1.87 -9.76
CA LEU A 216 -6.71 -1.40 -8.40
C LEU A 216 -5.82 -2.35 -7.59
N ASN A 217 -5.71 -3.63 -7.97
CA ASN A 217 -4.75 -4.55 -7.35
C ASN A 217 -3.28 -4.19 -7.65
N GLU A 218 -3.04 -3.46 -8.73
CA GLU A 218 -1.72 -2.93 -9.11
C GLU A 218 -1.49 -1.51 -8.56
N VAL A 219 -2.48 -0.95 -7.88
CA VAL A 219 -2.37 0.33 -7.17
C VAL A 219 -2.02 0.05 -5.71
N ARG A 220 -0.88 0.58 -5.28
CA ARG A 220 -0.41 0.46 -3.90
C ARG A 220 -1.08 1.47 -2.99
N GLU A 221 -1.26 2.69 -3.47
CA GLU A 221 -1.96 3.76 -2.78
C GLU A 221 -2.64 4.70 -3.76
N LEU A 222 -3.67 5.36 -3.26
CA LEU A 222 -4.46 6.33 -3.98
C LEU A 222 -4.63 7.56 -3.11
N TYR A 223 -4.38 8.74 -3.66
CA TYR A 223 -4.55 10.00 -2.93
C TYR A 223 -5.41 10.97 -3.73
N ASN A 224 -6.42 11.57 -3.13
CA ASN A 224 -7.12 12.71 -3.73
C ASN A 224 -6.28 13.97 -3.53
N VAL A 225 -6.04 14.72 -4.61
CA VAL A 225 -5.25 15.96 -4.60
C VAL A 225 -6.08 17.08 -4.01
N ILE A 226 -5.65 17.61 -2.86
CA ILE A 226 -6.38 18.67 -2.15
C ILE A 226 -6.02 20.04 -2.67
N LYS A 227 -4.71 20.30 -2.82
CA LYS A 227 -4.19 21.59 -3.27
C LYS A 227 -2.76 21.49 -3.77
N ILE A 228 -2.37 22.48 -4.55
CA ILE A 228 -0.97 22.78 -4.84
C ILE A 228 -0.44 23.62 -3.68
N THR A 229 0.61 23.14 -3.01
CA THR A 229 1.23 23.81 -1.86
C THR A 229 2.35 24.75 -2.29
N GLU A 230 3.06 24.39 -3.35
CA GLU A 230 4.13 25.19 -3.93
C GLU A 230 4.03 25.16 -5.45
N ARG A 231 4.17 26.32 -6.07
CA ARG A 231 4.28 26.48 -7.52
C ARG A 231 5.35 27.51 -7.81
N ILE A 232 6.37 27.11 -8.56
CA ILE A 232 7.43 28.00 -8.99
C ILE A 232 7.03 28.59 -10.34
N LEU A 233 6.96 29.92 -10.42
CA LEU A 233 6.74 30.61 -11.69
C LEU A 233 7.97 30.44 -12.58
N ARG A 234 7.74 29.97 -13.80
CA ARG A 234 8.76 29.88 -14.84
C ARG A 234 8.51 31.03 -15.83
N PHE A 235 9.53 31.86 -16.04
CA PHE A 235 9.54 32.96 -16.99
C PHE A 235 10.46 32.62 -18.17
#